data_AF-A0A5K0VCG5-F1
#
_entry.id   AF-A0A5K0VCG5-F1
#
_cell.length_a   1.000
_cell.length_b   1.000
_cell.length_c   1.000
_cell.angle_alpha   90.00
_cell.angle_beta   90.00
_cell.angle_gamma   90.00
#
_symmetry.space_group_name_H-M   'P 1'
#
loop_
_entity.id
_entity.type
_entity.pdbx_description
1 polymer ?
#
loop_
_entity_poly.entity_id
_entity_poly.type
_entity_poly.pdbx_seq_one_letter_code
_entity_poly.pdbx_strand_id
1 'polypeptide(L)'
;VGWMRLYQKPHKSKGGLQQNKLQLMIRPCFPKSYLESEAPNLDNISEVVVVYRDTWKVGDHVDWWYEGCYWTARITDLLGSDKVK
;
A
#
# COMPACT_ATOMS: atom_id res chain seq x y z
N VAL A 1 15.52 -2.35 -21.06
CA VAL A 1 14.97 -1.45 -20.02
C VAL A 1 14.36 -0.25 -20.72
N GLY A 2 13.04 -0.11 -20.70
CA GLY A 2 12.33 0.99 -21.35
C GLY A 2 12.01 2.09 -20.35
N TRP A 3 12.27 3.35 -20.71
CA TRP A 3 11.95 4.49 -19.86
C TRP A 3 10.44 4.61 -19.66
N MET A 4 9.98 4.45 -18.41
CA MET A 4 8.60 4.70 -18.04
C MET A 4 8.43 6.21 -17.77
N ARG A 5 7.51 6.85 -18.48
CA ARG A 5 7.22 8.28 -18.33
C ARG A 5 6.51 8.50 -16.98
N LEU A 6 7.28 8.84 -15.96
CA LEU A 6 6.85 8.92 -14.54
C LEU A 6 5.80 10.01 -14.25
N TYR A 7 5.66 10.99 -15.15
CA TYR A 7 4.70 12.09 -14.99
C TYR A 7 4.07 12.47 -16.33
N GLN A 8 2.81 12.89 -16.27
CA GLN A 8 2.10 13.49 -17.39
C GLN A 8 1.58 14.86 -16.95
N LYS A 9 1.89 15.89 -17.75
CA LYS A 9 1.27 17.20 -17.54
C LYS A 9 -0.25 17.04 -17.73
N PRO A 10 -1.08 17.54 -16.79
CA PRO A 10 -2.51 17.54 -16.97
C PRO A 10 -2.86 18.27 -18.26
N HIS A 11 -3.86 17.77 -19.00
CA HIS A 11 -4.45 18.55 -20.07
C HIS A 11 -5.02 19.84 -19.45
N LYS A 12 -4.70 20.99 -20.06
CA LYS A 12 -5.17 22.29 -19.56
C LYS A 12 -6.70 22.27 -19.46
N SER A 13 -7.24 22.34 -18.24
CA SER A 13 -8.66 22.57 -18.04
C SER A 13 -9.00 23.96 -18.59
N LYS A 14 -10.05 24.06 -19.41
CA LYS A 14 -10.63 25.33 -19.86
C LYS A 14 -11.36 25.99 -18.68
N GLY A 15 -10.62 26.47 -17.68
CA GLY A 15 -11.21 27.08 -16.49
C GLY A 15 -10.13 27.61 -15.57
N GLY A 16 -10.05 28.93 -15.48
CA GLY A 16 -9.01 29.66 -14.75
C GLY A 16 -9.09 29.49 -13.23
N LEU A 17 -8.62 28.36 -12.73
CA LEU A 17 -8.13 28.25 -11.36
C LEU A 17 -6.60 28.27 -11.42
N GLN A 18 -5.99 29.07 -10.55
CA GLN A 18 -4.58 29.42 -10.57
C GLN A 18 -3.68 28.21 -10.86
N GLN A 19 -2.80 28.38 -11.85
CA GLN A 19 -1.92 27.41 -12.51
C GLN A 19 -0.89 26.71 -11.58
N ASN A 20 -1.02 26.83 -10.26
CA ASN A 20 -0.10 26.23 -9.30
C ASN A 20 -0.45 24.76 -9.04
N LYS A 21 0.01 23.93 -9.98
CA LYS A 21 0.53 22.56 -9.75
C LYS A 21 -0.44 21.48 -9.24
N LEU A 22 -1.60 21.30 -9.86
CA LEU A 22 -2.27 19.98 -9.82
C LEU A 22 -1.59 19.02 -10.80
N GLN A 23 -0.35 18.61 -10.51
CA GLN A 23 0.31 17.57 -11.31
C GLN A 23 -0.30 16.22 -10.96
N LEU A 24 -0.79 15.49 -11.97
CA LEU A 24 -1.19 14.10 -11.82
C LEU A 24 0.09 13.29 -11.56
N MET A 25 0.30 12.90 -10.31
CA MET A 25 1.41 12.05 -9.90
C MET A 25 1.03 10.59 -10.15
N ILE A 26 1.85 9.89 -10.94
CA ILE A 26 1.72 8.45 -11.05
C ILE A 26 2.26 7.86 -9.74
N ARG A 27 1.41 7.13 -9.02
CA ARG A 27 1.86 6.36 -7.87
C ARG A 27 2.71 5.19 -8.38
N PRO A 28 3.91 4.95 -7.84
CA PRO A 28 4.64 3.72 -8.13
C PRO A 28 3.75 2.50 -7.89
N CYS A 29 4.00 1.42 -8.63
CA CYS A 29 3.34 0.15 -8.37
C CYS A 29 3.55 -0.23 -6.91
N PHE A 30 2.50 -0.77 -6.28
CA PHE A 30 2.65 -1.34 -4.94
C PHE A 30 3.73 -2.43 -4.97
N PRO A 31 4.57 -2.51 -3.93
CA PRO A 31 5.54 -3.60 -3.81
C PRO A 31 4.80 -4.94 -3.81
N LYS A 32 5.46 -5.99 -4.31
CA LYS A 32 4.91 -7.35 -4.24
C LYS A 32 4.76 -7.74 -2.79
N SER A 33 3.61 -8.32 -2.45
CA SER A 33 3.32 -8.80 -1.10
C SER A 33 3.29 -10.32 -1.06
N TYR A 34 3.94 -10.90 -0.07
CA TYR A 34 3.93 -12.34 0.18
C TYR A 34 3.51 -12.61 1.61
N LEU A 35 2.80 -13.71 1.80
CA LEU A 35 2.64 -14.29 3.11
C LEU A 35 3.97 -14.91 3.56
N GLU A 36 4.35 -14.81 4.84
CA GLU A 36 5.63 -15.32 5.34
C GLU A 36 5.84 -16.82 5.00
N SER A 37 4.77 -17.61 4.99
CA SER A 37 4.78 -19.04 4.60
C SER A 37 4.92 -19.29 3.09
N GLU A 38 4.58 -18.29 2.27
CA GLU A 38 4.62 -18.34 0.80
C GLU A 38 5.74 -17.47 0.21
N ALA A 39 6.52 -16.79 1.06
CA ALA A 39 7.56 -15.88 0.64
C ALA A 39 8.67 -16.67 -0.08
N PRO A 40 9.06 -16.26 -1.30
CA PRO A 40 10.19 -16.86 -1.98
C PRO A 40 11.48 -16.56 -1.21
N ASN A 41 12.55 -17.32 -1.47
CA ASN A 41 13.84 -17.08 -0.83
C ASN A 41 14.26 -15.61 -1.03
N LEU A 42 14.25 -14.85 0.07
CA LEU A 42 14.48 -13.40 0.09
C LEU A 42 15.89 -13.04 -0.37
N ASP A 43 16.86 -13.96 -0.25
CA ASP A 43 18.25 -13.76 -0.68
C ASP A 43 18.37 -13.52 -2.19
N ASN A 44 17.39 -13.96 -2.98
CA ASN A 44 17.36 -13.81 -4.43
C ASN A 44 16.51 -12.63 -4.92
N ILE A 45 15.93 -11.84 -4.01
CA ILE A 45 15.04 -10.72 -4.36
C ILE A 45 15.84 -9.41 -4.36
N SER A 46 15.95 -8.76 -5.52
CA SER A 46 16.58 -7.43 -5.60
C SER A 46 15.60 -6.26 -5.47
N GLU A 47 14.29 -6.53 -5.45
CA GLU A 47 13.21 -5.56 -5.36
C GLU A 47 12.64 -5.44 -3.93
N VAL A 48 12.01 -4.31 -3.59
CA VAL A 48 11.31 -4.17 -2.31
C VAL A 48 10.05 -5.03 -2.31
N VAL A 49 9.96 -5.94 -1.36
CA VAL A 49 8.80 -6.80 -1.14
C VAL A 49 8.26 -6.61 0.27
N VAL A 50 6.94 -6.73 0.41
CA VAL A 50 6.27 -6.71 1.72
C VAL A 50 6.01 -8.16 2.11
N VAL A 51 6.59 -8.59 3.23
CA VAL A 51 6.29 -9.90 3.81
C VAL A 51 5.44 -9.65 5.04
N TYR A 52 4.22 -10.18 5.05
CA TYR A 52 3.35 -10.12 6.22
C TYR A 52 3.21 -11.50 6.83
N ARG A 53 3.10 -11.53 8.16
CA ARG A 53 2.91 -12.78 8.91
C ARG A 53 1.43 -13.12 8.96
N ASP A 54 1.11 -14.41 8.93
CA ASP A 54 -0.26 -14.93 9.14
C ASP A 54 -0.80 -14.58 10.53
N THR A 55 0.10 -14.40 11.50
CA THR A 55 -0.28 -14.15 12.89
C THR A 55 -0.18 -12.68 13.23
N TRP A 56 -1.35 -12.05 13.35
CA TRP A 56 -1.51 -10.71 13.91
C TRP A 56 -0.97 -10.62 15.33
N LYS A 57 -0.28 -9.52 15.63
CA LYS A 57 0.30 -9.25 16.96
C LYS A 57 -0.14 -7.88 17.46
N VAL A 58 -0.13 -7.71 18.78
CA VAL A 58 -0.32 -6.40 19.40
C VAL A 58 0.75 -5.44 18.89
N GLY A 59 0.32 -4.27 18.41
CA GLY A 59 1.16 -3.24 17.82
C GLY A 59 1.20 -3.23 16.29
N ASP A 60 0.73 -4.29 15.62
CA ASP A 60 0.68 -4.33 14.16
C ASP A 60 -0.33 -3.30 13.62
N HIS A 61 0.04 -2.64 12.51
CA HIS A 61 -0.90 -1.80 11.75
C HIS A 61 -1.58 -2.66 10.69
N VAL A 62 -2.90 -2.56 10.61
CA VAL A 62 -3.74 -3.35 9.69
C VAL A 62 -4.72 -2.45 8.97
N ASP A 63 -5.09 -2.83 7.75
CA ASP A 63 -6.20 -2.23 7.03
C ASP A 63 -7.47 -3.04 7.30
N TRP A 64 -8.38 -2.47 8.07
CA TRP A 64 -9.63 -3.09 8.51
C TRP A 64 -10.79 -2.68 7.60
N TRP A 65 -11.45 -3.65 6.99
CA TRP A 65 -12.65 -3.41 6.18
C TRP A 65 -13.87 -3.23 7.08
N TYR A 66 -14.47 -2.05 7.08
CA TYR A 66 -15.68 -1.76 7.84
C TYR A 66 -16.54 -0.71 7.11
N GLU A 67 -17.85 -0.97 7.02
CA GLU A 67 -18.84 -0.10 6.38
C GLU A 67 -18.46 0.32 4.95
N GLY A 68 -17.96 -0.64 4.15
CA GLY A 68 -17.65 -0.42 2.73
C GLY A 68 -16.36 0.34 2.46
N CYS A 69 -15.51 0.57 3.47
CA CYS A 69 -14.24 1.27 3.35
C CYS A 69 -13.13 0.54 4.13
N TYR A 70 -11.88 0.75 3.73
CA TYR A 70 -10.70 0.33 4.50
C TYR A 70 -10.28 1.42 5.48
N TRP A 71 -10.01 1.01 6.71
CA TRP A 71 -9.54 1.86 7.80
C TRP A 71 -8.19 1.37 8.29
N THR A 72 -7.19 2.24 8.37
CA THR A 72 -5.93 1.88 9.01
C THR A 72 -6.10 1.90 10.52
N ALA A 73 -5.82 0.77 11.18
CA ALA A 73 -5.93 0.58 12.61
C ALA A 73 -4.64 -0.02 13.18
N ARG A 74 -4.47 0.05 14.50
CA ARG A 74 -3.38 -0.61 15.21
C ARG A 74 -3.96 -1.60 16.20
N ILE A 75 -3.52 -2.85 16.16
CA ILE A 75 -3.97 -3.88 17.09
C ILE A 75 -3.50 -3.54 18.50
N THR A 76 -4.43 -3.48 19.43
CA THR A 76 -4.23 -3.23 20.86
C THR A 76 -4.31 -4.52 21.67
N ASP A 77 -5.17 -5.46 21.30
CA ASP A 77 -5.33 -6.74 22.02
C ASP A 77 -5.65 -7.90 21.06
N LEU A 78 -5.17 -9.11 21.40
CA LEU A 78 -5.55 -10.37 20.74
C LEU A 78 -6.61 -11.06 21.60
N LEU A 79 -7.80 -11.30 21.05
CA LEU A 79 -8.96 -11.80 21.79
C LEU A 79 -9.20 -13.31 21.64
N GLY A 80 -8.31 -14.01 20.93
CA GLY A 80 -8.47 -15.44 20.57
C GLY A 80 -8.62 -15.62 19.06
N SER A 81 -9.03 -16.83 18.62
CA SER A 81 -9.05 -17.26 17.21
C SER A 81 -9.57 -16.18 16.26
N ASP A 82 -8.65 -15.59 15.49
CA ASP A 82 -8.84 -14.53 14.49
C ASP A 82 -9.65 -13.31 14.93
N LYS A 83 -9.62 -12.99 16.23
CA LYS A 83 -10.25 -11.78 16.76
C LYS A 83 -9.22 -10.87 17.40
N VAL A 84 -9.24 -9.61 16.98
CA VAL A 84 -8.37 -8.56 17.50
C VAL A 84 -9.19 -7.31 17.80
N LYS A 85 -8.62 -6.46 18.65
CA LYS A 85 -9.16 -5.15 19.01
C LYS A 85 -8.11 -4.08 18.80
#